data_AF-A0A961ZCC9-F1
#
_entry.id   AF-A0A961ZCC9-F1
#
_cell.length_a   1.000
_cell.length_b   1.000
_cell.length_c   1.000
_cell.angle_alpha   90.00
_cell.angle_beta   90.00
_cell.angle_gamma   90.00
#
_symmetry.space_group_name_H-M   'P 1'
#
loop_
_entity.id
_entity.type
_entity.pdbx_description
1 polymer ?
#
loop_
_entity_poly.entity_id
_entity_poly.type
_entity_poly.pdbx_seq_one_letter_code
_entity_poly.pdbx_strand_id
1 'polypeptide(L)'
;MAEDHIRYDILTQDALRGVVKKVLSEVEKTGLPGEHHFFISFLTRAPGVRISERLLAKYPAEMTIVLQNQFWNLSVSDSAFSVGLSFDGINETLIIPYTAMKGFFDPSVQFGLQFDIKSGSASEENETDDDGETGDAAETEQLADASAKDEEKPAESEAEKVVSLDAFRKKP
;
A
#
# COMPACT_ATOMS: atom_id res chain seq x y z
N MET A 1 20.18 31.95 -4.58
CA MET A 1 19.36 30.89 -5.19
C MET A 1 18.00 30.99 -4.54
N ALA A 2 16.91 30.99 -5.30
CA ALA A 2 15.58 31.17 -4.71
C ALA A 2 15.26 29.93 -3.86
N GLU A 3 15.15 30.11 -2.55
CA GLU A 3 14.62 29.08 -1.67
C GLU A 3 13.19 28.77 -2.12
N ASP A 4 12.95 27.54 -2.54
CA ASP A 4 11.61 27.10 -2.93
C ASP A 4 10.77 26.99 -1.66
N HIS A 5 9.96 28.02 -1.39
CA HIS A 5 9.20 28.16 -0.14
C HIS A 5 7.94 27.31 -0.09
N ILE A 6 7.55 26.64 -1.19
CA ILE A 6 6.36 25.79 -1.22
C ILE A 6 6.78 24.33 -1.06
N ARG A 7 6.44 23.75 0.10
CA ARG A 7 6.67 22.35 0.42
C ARG A 7 5.66 21.43 -0.27
N TYR A 8 5.76 21.35 -1.60
CA TYR A 8 4.92 20.51 -2.44
C TYR A 8 4.97 19.04 -2.01
N ASP A 9 6.13 18.56 -1.53
CA ASP A 9 6.33 17.23 -0.95
C ASP A 9 5.30 16.93 0.15
N ILE A 10 5.19 17.83 1.12
CA ILE A 10 4.27 17.68 2.26
C ILE A 10 2.82 17.78 1.79
N LEU A 11 2.50 18.77 0.95
CA LEU A 11 1.14 18.99 0.46
C LEU A 11 0.60 17.80 -0.32
N THR A 12 1.44 17.20 -1.18
CA THR A 12 1.08 16.01 -1.94
C THR A 12 0.90 14.80 -1.03
N GLN A 13 1.78 14.60 -0.04
CA GLN A 13 1.63 13.50 0.92
C GLN A 13 0.33 13.62 1.72
N ASP A 14 -0.01 14.81 2.22
CA ASP A 14 -1.26 15.03 2.95
C ASP A 14 -2.49 14.79 2.08
N ALA A 15 -2.46 15.23 0.82
CA ALA A 15 -3.52 14.95 -0.15
C ALA A 15 -3.69 13.44 -0.39
N LEU A 16 -2.58 12.70 -0.54
CA LEU A 16 -2.59 11.25 -0.72
C LEU A 16 -3.09 10.50 0.52
N ARG A 17 -2.75 10.95 1.74
CA ARG A 17 -3.35 10.39 2.98
C ARG A 17 -4.87 10.58 2.98
N GLY A 18 -5.35 11.70 2.42
CA GLY A 18 -6.77 11.95 2.20
C GLY A 18 -7.45 10.96 1.25
N VAL A 19 -6.73 10.40 0.27
CA VAL A 19 -7.25 9.34 -0.60
C VAL A 19 -7.50 8.06 0.21
N VAL A 20 -6.52 7.63 1.01
CA VAL A 20 -6.65 6.44 1.87
C VAL A 20 -7.85 6.57 2.82
N LYS A 21 -8.01 7.74 3.46
CA LYS A 21 -9.16 8.02 4.31
C LYS A 21 -10.49 7.82 3.57
N LYS A 22 -10.63 8.37 2.36
CA LYS A 22 -11.86 8.23 1.56
C LYS A 22 -12.15 6.77 1.23
N VAL A 23 -11.13 6.01 0.83
CA VAL A 23 -11.26 4.57 0.53
C VAL A 23 -11.73 3.81 1.77
N LEU A 24 -11.09 4.01 2.93
CA LEU A 24 -11.50 3.35 4.16
C LEU A 24 -12.91 3.75 4.61
N SER A 25 -13.30 5.02 4.44
CA SER A 25 -14.66 5.49 4.76
C SER A 25 -15.74 4.86 3.87
N GLU A 26 -15.41 4.50 2.63
CA GLU A 26 -16.31 3.77 1.75
C GLU A 26 -16.44 2.32 2.23
N VAL A 27 -15.31 1.67 2.52
CA VAL A 27 -15.25 0.30 3.03
C VAL A 27 -15.94 0.12 4.38
N GLU A 28 -15.89 1.13 5.26
CA GLU A 28 -16.66 1.13 6.51
C GLU A 28 -18.18 1.00 6.26
N LYS A 29 -18.69 1.61 5.19
CA LYS A 29 -20.14 1.66 4.90
C LYS A 29 -20.63 0.47 4.09
N THR A 30 -19.86 0.07 3.08
CA THR A 30 -20.27 -0.94 2.10
C THR A 30 -19.55 -2.27 2.24
N GLY A 31 -18.49 -2.33 3.05
CA GLY A 31 -17.53 -3.42 3.03
C GLY A 31 -16.55 -3.31 1.85
N LEU A 32 -15.62 -4.27 1.76
CA LEU A 32 -14.68 -4.35 0.64
C LEU A 32 -15.41 -4.81 -0.63
N PRO A 33 -15.34 -4.05 -1.74
CA PRO A 33 -15.91 -4.47 -3.00
C PRO A 33 -15.05 -5.56 -3.66
N GLY A 34 -15.69 -6.55 -4.29
CA GLY A 34 -15.02 -7.56 -5.11
C GLY A 34 -13.85 -8.26 -4.40
N GLU A 35 -12.69 -8.24 -5.03
CA GLU A 35 -11.45 -8.87 -4.53
C GLU A 35 -10.49 -7.86 -3.89
N HIS A 36 -10.92 -6.61 -3.66
CA HIS A 36 -10.07 -5.58 -3.07
C HIS A 36 -9.65 -5.96 -1.64
N HIS A 37 -8.37 -5.77 -1.34
CA HIS A 37 -7.82 -5.93 -0.01
C HIS A 37 -6.59 -5.06 0.17
N PHE A 38 -6.36 -4.60 1.39
CA PHE A 38 -5.37 -3.55 1.64
C PHE A 38 -4.27 -4.01 2.57
N PHE A 39 -3.03 -3.81 2.14
CA PHE A 39 -1.85 -3.85 3.00
C PHE A 39 -1.58 -2.44 3.53
N ILE A 40 -1.66 -2.27 4.84
CA ILE A 40 -1.44 -0.98 5.50
C ILE A 40 -0.25 -1.12 6.43
N SER A 41 0.85 -0.44 6.09
CA SER A 41 2.07 -0.38 6.91
C SER A 41 2.08 0.91 7.73
N PHE A 42 2.40 0.81 9.01
CA PHE A 42 2.45 1.96 9.93
C PHE A 42 3.51 1.78 11.00
N LEU A 43 3.97 2.90 11.57
CA LEU A 43 4.91 2.89 12.69
C LEU A 43 4.19 2.60 14.01
N THR A 44 4.58 1.54 14.71
CA THR A 44 3.87 1.09 15.92
C THR A 44 4.05 2.00 17.13
N ARG A 45 5.09 2.84 17.12
CA ARG A 45 5.41 3.81 18.18
C ARG A 45 5.08 5.26 17.83
N ALA A 46 4.44 5.51 16.69
CA ALA A 46 4.05 6.87 16.32
C ALA A 46 2.98 7.44 17.27
N PRO A 47 2.97 8.76 17.49
CA PRO A 47 1.99 9.40 18.37
C PRO A 47 0.54 9.08 17.96
N GLY A 48 -0.25 8.64 18.93
CA GLY A 48 -1.68 8.32 18.74
C GLY A 48 -1.97 6.89 18.30
N VAL A 49 -0.96 6.09 17.92
CA VAL A 49 -1.14 4.66 17.67
C VAL A 49 -1.48 3.93 18.97
N ARG A 50 -2.50 3.07 18.93
CA ARG A 50 -2.85 2.19 20.05
C ARG A 50 -2.95 0.75 19.56
N ILE A 51 -2.06 -0.08 20.08
CA ILE A 51 -2.00 -1.54 19.86
C ILE A 51 -1.67 -2.21 21.21
N SER A 52 -1.89 -3.52 21.34
CA SER A 52 -1.56 -4.24 22.57
C SER A 52 -0.04 -4.31 22.80
N GLU A 53 0.36 -4.42 24.07
CA GLU A 53 1.77 -4.58 24.44
C GLU A 53 2.39 -5.83 23.81
N ARG A 54 1.59 -6.89 23.64
CA ARG A 54 1.99 -8.12 22.96
C ARG A 54 2.38 -7.87 21.51
N LEU A 55 1.55 -7.12 20.77
CA LEU A 55 1.84 -6.77 19.38
C LEU A 55 3.02 -5.80 19.29
N LEU A 56 3.12 -4.83 20.19
CA LEU A 56 4.22 -3.89 20.23
C LEU A 56 5.57 -4.57 20.53
N ALA A 57 5.58 -5.59 21.40
CA ALA A 57 6.78 -6.37 21.67
C ALA A 57 7.22 -7.20 20.45
N LYS A 58 6.27 -7.74 19.68
CA LYS A 58 6.54 -8.52 18.45
C LYS A 58 6.95 -7.63 17.27
N TYR A 59 6.35 -6.44 17.18
CA TYR A 59 6.56 -5.47 16.09
C TYR A 59 6.96 -4.10 16.68
N PRO A 60 8.23 -3.94 17.10
CA PRO A 60 8.65 -2.78 17.88
C PRO A 60 8.78 -1.47 17.11
N ALA A 61 8.91 -1.52 15.78
CA ALA A 61 9.15 -0.35 14.93
C ALA A 61 8.04 -0.11 13.91
N GLU A 62 7.76 -1.12 13.07
CA GLU A 62 6.81 -1.06 11.98
C GLU A 62 5.97 -2.33 11.96
N MET A 63 4.69 -2.20 11.56
CA MET A 63 3.75 -3.30 11.43
C MET A 63 2.91 -3.10 10.17
N THR A 64 2.69 -4.20 9.44
CA THR A 64 1.77 -4.23 8.29
C THR A 64 0.56 -5.08 8.66
N ILE A 65 -0.63 -4.53 8.45
CA ILE A 65 -1.90 -5.23 8.60
C ILE A 65 -2.57 -5.43 7.25
N VAL A 66 -3.39 -6.47 7.15
CA VAL A 66 -4.17 -6.77 5.95
C VAL A 66 -5.65 -6.62 6.26
N LEU A 67 -6.33 -5.74 5.52
CA LEU A 67 -7.78 -5.62 5.54
C LEU A 67 -8.37 -6.40 4.37
N GLN A 68 -8.92 -7.57 4.66
CA GLN A 68 -9.57 -8.47 3.69
C GLN A 68 -10.89 -9.00 4.28
N ASN A 69 -11.09 -10.31 4.41
CA ASN A 69 -12.38 -10.88 4.87
C ASN A 69 -12.53 -10.91 6.40
N GLN A 70 -11.42 -10.86 7.15
CA GLN A 70 -11.41 -11.06 8.61
C GLN A 70 -11.03 -9.79 9.37
N PHE A 71 -11.87 -8.77 9.26
CA PHE A 71 -11.83 -7.61 10.14
C PHE A 71 -13.24 -7.26 10.62
N TRP A 72 -13.34 -6.52 11.71
CA TRP A 72 -14.62 -6.06 12.24
C TRP A 72 -14.45 -4.68 12.88
N ASN A 73 -15.57 -4.02 13.16
CA ASN A 73 -15.60 -2.71 13.81
C ASN A 73 -14.63 -1.70 13.17
N LEU A 74 -14.49 -1.73 11.84
CA LEU A 74 -13.78 -0.67 11.13
C LEU A 74 -14.53 0.62 11.42
N SER A 75 -13.86 1.58 12.04
CA SER A 75 -14.42 2.90 12.27
C SER A 75 -13.44 3.96 11.78
N VAL A 76 -13.92 4.86 10.93
CA VAL A 76 -13.10 5.86 10.27
C VAL A 76 -13.42 7.25 10.81
N SER A 77 -12.40 7.92 11.34
CA SER A 77 -12.49 9.30 11.81
C SER A 77 -11.65 10.25 10.96
N ASP A 78 -11.61 11.53 11.35
CA ASP A 78 -10.86 12.53 10.60
C ASP A 78 -9.35 12.38 10.69
N SER A 79 -8.84 11.93 11.84
CA SER A 79 -7.40 11.86 12.15
C SER A 79 -6.85 10.44 12.20
N ALA A 80 -7.72 9.45 12.42
CA ALA A 80 -7.34 8.05 12.57
C ALA A 80 -8.44 7.10 12.08
N PHE A 81 -8.10 5.84 11.90
CA PHE A 81 -9.07 4.75 11.81
C PHE A 81 -8.82 3.74 12.93
N SER A 82 -9.86 3.00 13.29
CA SER A 82 -9.77 1.87 14.20
C SER A 82 -10.31 0.62 13.55
N VAL A 83 -9.72 -0.53 13.85
CA VAL A 83 -10.13 -1.81 13.27
C VAL A 83 -9.85 -2.96 14.22
N GLY A 84 -10.75 -3.93 14.26
CA GLY A 84 -10.57 -5.19 14.95
C GLY A 84 -9.99 -6.25 14.02
N LEU A 85 -8.90 -6.90 14.44
CA LEU A 85 -8.22 -7.97 13.71
C LEU A 85 -7.89 -9.12 14.67
N SER A 86 -7.69 -10.33 14.13
CA SER A 86 -7.27 -11.48 14.94
C SER A 86 -5.79 -11.78 14.72
N PHE A 87 -5.04 -11.87 15.81
CA PHE A 87 -3.61 -12.22 15.79
C PHE A 87 -3.39 -13.44 16.68
N ASP A 88 -2.96 -14.55 16.06
CA ASP A 88 -2.77 -15.84 16.73
C ASP A 88 -4.06 -16.32 17.44
N GLY A 89 -5.23 -16.08 16.82
CA GLY A 89 -6.56 -16.42 17.36
C GLY A 89 -7.08 -15.48 18.45
N ILE A 90 -6.34 -14.41 18.77
CA ILE A 90 -6.75 -13.41 19.76
C ILE A 90 -7.21 -12.14 19.04
N ASN A 91 -8.44 -11.72 19.33
CA ASN A 91 -9.02 -10.50 18.81
C ASN A 91 -8.36 -9.27 19.45
N GLU A 92 -7.86 -8.37 18.62
CA GLU A 92 -7.16 -7.15 19.01
C GLU A 92 -7.79 -5.97 18.27
N THR A 93 -7.96 -4.84 18.96
CA THR A 93 -8.43 -3.59 18.35
C THR A 93 -7.24 -2.65 18.18
N LEU A 94 -7.01 -2.21 16.96
CA LEU A 94 -5.94 -1.26 16.63
C LEU A 94 -6.54 0.11 16.35
N ILE A 95 -5.85 1.17 16.80
CA ILE A 95 -6.15 2.56 16.41
C ILE A 95 -4.91 3.12 15.74
N ILE A 96 -5.04 3.55 14.49
CA ILE A 96 -3.93 3.96 13.63
C ILE A 96 -4.25 5.36 13.09
N PRO A 97 -3.52 6.41 13.54
CA PRO A 97 -3.57 7.73 12.93
C PRO A 97 -3.08 7.71 11.49
N TYR A 98 -3.68 8.52 10.61
CA TYR A 98 -3.23 8.59 9.22
C TYR A 98 -1.79 9.06 9.10
N THR A 99 -1.32 9.90 10.04
CA THR A 99 0.07 10.40 10.11
C THR A 99 1.08 9.31 10.46
N ALA A 100 0.65 8.21 11.09
CA ALA A 100 1.49 7.07 11.42
C ALA A 100 1.64 6.07 10.25
N MET A 101 0.82 6.23 9.19
CA MET A 101 0.90 5.36 8.01
C MET A 101 2.17 5.64 7.22
N LYS A 102 2.81 4.55 6.81
CA LYS A 102 4.05 4.49 6.05
C LYS A 102 3.80 3.98 4.63
N GLY A 103 2.81 3.12 4.46
CA GLY A 103 2.40 2.64 3.15
C GLY A 103 0.97 2.12 3.11
N PHE A 104 0.37 2.18 1.92
CA PHE A 104 -0.92 1.60 1.59
C PHE A 104 -0.78 0.90 0.24
N PHE A 105 -1.20 -0.36 0.14
CA PHE A 105 -1.11 -1.12 -1.10
C PHE A 105 -2.34 -2.00 -1.31
N ASP A 106 -2.89 -1.97 -2.53
CA ASP A 106 -3.99 -2.81 -2.99
C ASP A 106 -3.50 -3.67 -4.18
N PRO A 107 -3.27 -4.98 -3.97
CA PRO A 107 -2.76 -5.86 -5.02
C PRO A 107 -3.74 -6.06 -6.18
N SER A 108 -5.05 -5.93 -5.95
CA SER A 108 -6.08 -6.26 -6.94
C SER A 108 -6.06 -5.31 -8.14
N VAL A 109 -5.54 -4.10 -7.94
CA VAL A 109 -5.35 -3.10 -9.00
C VAL A 109 -3.91 -2.56 -9.05
N GLN A 110 -2.98 -3.24 -8.35
CA GLN A 110 -1.56 -2.85 -8.25
C GLN A 110 -1.36 -1.38 -7.83
N PHE A 111 -2.23 -0.87 -6.96
CA PHE A 111 -2.19 0.51 -6.50
C PHE A 111 -1.42 0.62 -5.19
N GLY A 112 -0.41 1.48 -5.15
CA GLY A 112 0.45 1.68 -3.98
C GLY A 112 0.70 3.15 -3.67
N LEU A 113 0.71 3.48 -2.38
CA LEU A 113 1.11 4.78 -1.85
C LEU A 113 2.15 4.55 -0.75
N GLN A 114 3.20 5.35 -0.77
CA GLN A 114 4.21 5.39 0.28
C GLN A 114 4.28 6.80 0.87
N PHE A 115 4.46 6.88 2.17
CA PHE A 115 4.46 8.13 2.91
C PHE A 115 5.73 8.27 3.73
N ASP A 116 6.33 9.46 3.69
CA ASP A 116 7.41 9.79 4.60
C ASP A 116 6.82 10.21 5.95
N ILE A 117 7.27 9.57 7.01
CA ILE A 117 6.94 9.96 8.37
C ILE A 117 8.15 10.74 8.89
N LYS A 118 8.25 12.01 8.46
CA LYS A 118 9.20 12.95 9.09
C LYS A 118 8.68 13.21 10.49
N SER A 119 9.22 12.48 11.48
CA SER A 119 8.98 12.75 12.89
C SER A 119 9.27 14.22 13.15
N GLY A 120 8.28 14.96 13.65
CA GLY A 120 8.38 16.40 13.95
C GLY A 120 9.29 16.70 15.15
N SER A 121 10.49 16.14 15.18
CA SER A 121 11.60 16.64 15.97
C SER A 121 12.28 17.72 15.16
N ALA A 122 12.00 18.98 15.48
CA ALA A 122 12.87 20.07 15.10
C ALA A 122 14.24 19.84 15.76
N SER A 123 15.16 19.19 15.06
CA SER A 123 16.62 19.29 15.21
C SER A 123 17.32 18.42 14.15
N GLU A 124 18.15 19.09 13.36
CA GLU A 124 19.35 18.60 12.66
C GLU A 124 19.15 17.82 11.34
N GLU A 125 19.25 18.61 10.27
CA GLU A 125 19.99 18.34 9.04
C GLU A 125 20.75 17.00 9.01
N ASN A 126 20.25 16.06 8.21
CA ASN A 126 21.10 15.16 7.45
C ASN A 126 20.46 14.99 6.07
N GLU A 127 21.02 15.73 5.12
CA GLU A 127 20.90 15.47 3.71
C GLU A 127 21.53 14.10 3.44
N THR A 128 20.71 13.11 3.10
CA THR A 128 21.15 12.00 2.26
C THR A 128 20.30 12.06 1.01
N ASP A 129 20.90 12.66 -0.03
CA ASP A 129 20.58 12.39 -1.42
C ASP A 129 20.61 10.88 -1.63
N ASP A 130 19.44 10.27 -1.84
CA ASP A 130 19.35 8.96 -2.49
C ASP A 130 18.78 9.23 -3.89
N ASP A 131 19.74 9.35 -4.81
CA ASP A 131 19.57 9.56 -6.23
C ASP A 131 18.79 8.37 -6.82
N GLY A 132 17.75 8.70 -7.59
CA GLY A 132 16.96 7.71 -8.29
C GLY A 132 17.78 7.08 -9.41
N GLU A 133 18.10 5.79 -9.27
CA GLU A 133 18.59 4.99 -10.39
C GLU A 133 17.54 3.94 -10.80
N THR A 134 16.83 4.25 -11.88
CA THR A 134 16.16 3.27 -12.72
C THR A 134 17.20 2.41 -13.43
N GLY A 135 17.22 1.10 -13.13
CA GLY A 135 18.03 0.10 -13.82
C GLY A 135 17.22 -1.17 -14.09
N ASP A 136 16.90 -1.36 -15.37
CA ASP A 136 16.21 -2.50 -15.98
C ASP A 136 17.10 -3.76 -16.08
N ALA A 137 16.45 -4.90 -16.34
CA ALA A 137 16.95 -6.18 -16.87
C ALA A 137 17.36 -7.32 -15.91
N ALA A 138 16.40 -8.25 -15.75
CA ALA A 138 16.46 -9.68 -16.09
C ALA A 138 17.70 -10.53 -15.71
N GLU A 139 17.49 -11.63 -14.96
CA GLU A 139 17.38 -12.99 -15.51
C GLU A 139 17.33 -14.09 -14.41
N THR A 140 16.43 -15.05 -14.64
CA THR A 140 16.60 -16.50 -14.54
C THR A 140 16.96 -17.14 -13.19
N GLU A 141 15.99 -17.90 -12.63
CA GLU A 141 16.24 -19.29 -12.22
C GLU A 141 15.03 -20.20 -12.58
N GLN A 142 15.26 -21.06 -13.56
CA GLN A 142 14.54 -22.30 -13.82
C GLN A 142 15.16 -23.42 -12.97
N LEU A 143 14.34 -24.29 -12.38
CA LEU A 143 14.56 -25.73 -12.09
C LEU A 143 13.16 -26.33 -11.78
N ALA A 144 12.51 -27.02 -12.73
CA ALA A 144 12.48 -28.49 -12.89
C ALA A 144 11.54 -29.18 -11.86
N ASP A 145 10.66 -30.16 -12.13
CA ASP A 145 10.33 -30.97 -13.31
C ASP A 145 9.05 -31.81 -13.05
N ALA A 146 8.34 -32.08 -14.15
CA ALA A 146 7.39 -33.15 -14.51
C ALA A 146 6.44 -33.88 -13.54
N SER A 147 5.16 -33.90 -13.94
CA SER A 147 4.46 -35.16 -14.27
C SER A 147 3.44 -34.96 -15.41
N ALA A 148 3.58 -35.80 -16.43
CA ALA A 148 2.73 -35.95 -17.63
C ALA A 148 1.34 -36.54 -17.28
N LYS A 149 0.27 -36.55 -18.10
CA LYS A 149 0.17 -36.72 -19.56
C LYS A 149 -1.32 -36.60 -20.01
N ASP A 150 -1.55 -36.11 -21.25
CA ASP A 150 -2.65 -36.41 -22.24
C ASP A 150 -4.14 -36.25 -21.84
N GLU A 151 -5.11 -35.81 -22.64
CA GLU A 151 -5.31 -35.37 -24.05
C GLU A 151 -6.77 -34.79 -24.08
N GLU A 152 -7.12 -33.68 -24.74
CA GLU A 152 -7.97 -33.61 -25.96
C GLU A 152 -8.39 -32.14 -26.25
N LYS A 153 -8.57 -31.80 -27.53
CA LYS A 153 -8.87 -30.49 -28.16
C LYS A 153 -10.33 -30.51 -28.72
N PRO A 154 -10.86 -29.52 -29.49
CA PRO A 154 -10.79 -28.05 -29.55
C PRO A 154 -12.19 -27.35 -29.53
N ALA A 155 -12.26 -26.00 -29.39
CA ALA A 155 -13.17 -25.15 -30.20
C ALA A 155 -12.88 -23.63 -30.05
N GLU A 156 -12.84 -22.96 -31.22
CA GLU A 156 -13.23 -21.58 -31.59
C GLU A 156 -12.68 -20.38 -30.78
N SER A 157 -11.76 -19.57 -31.33
CA SER A 157 -11.92 -18.48 -32.33
C SER A 157 -12.69 -17.25 -31.83
N GLU A 158 -11.97 -16.18 -31.51
CA GLU A 158 -12.26 -14.87 -32.11
C GLU A 158 -11.03 -13.96 -32.02
N ALA A 159 -10.77 -13.31 -33.14
CA ALA A 159 -9.63 -12.42 -33.34
C ALA A 159 -10.05 -11.00 -32.95
N GLU A 160 -9.53 -10.48 -31.84
CA GLU A 160 -9.56 -9.04 -31.57
C GLU A 160 -8.16 -8.44 -31.64
N LYS A 161 -7.94 -7.94 -32.85
CA LYS A 161 -6.95 -7.01 -33.37
C LYS A 161 -6.44 -6.01 -32.31
N VAL A 162 -5.25 -6.29 -31.77
CA VAL A 162 -4.45 -5.36 -30.98
C VAL A 162 -4.05 -4.18 -31.89
N VAL A 163 -4.61 -2.99 -31.63
CA VAL A 163 -4.18 -1.77 -32.28
C VAL A 163 -3.02 -1.22 -31.46
N SER A 164 -1.79 -1.53 -31.91
CA SER A 164 -0.57 -1.00 -31.31
C SER A 164 -0.59 0.53 -31.37
N LEU A 165 -0.48 1.17 -30.21
CA LEU A 165 -0.36 2.62 -30.03
C LEU A 165 1.01 3.18 -30.48
N ASP A 166 1.60 2.58 -31.52
CA ASP A 166 2.86 2.99 -32.13
C ASP A 166 2.65 3.88 -33.38
N ALA A 167 1.40 4.31 -33.63
CA ALA A 167 1.08 5.33 -34.62
C ALA A 167 1.46 6.76 -34.18
N PHE A 168 2.02 6.92 -32.96
CA PHE A 168 2.61 8.17 -32.48
C PHE A 168 4.13 8.16 -32.61
N ARG A 169 4.63 8.44 -33.82
CA ARG A 169 5.89 9.21 -33.99
C ARG A 169 6.03 9.67 -35.44
N LYS A 170 5.48 10.84 -35.75
CA LYS A 170 5.99 11.70 -36.82
C LYS A 170 6.82 12.81 -36.19
N LYS A 171 8.14 12.67 -36.31
CA LYS A 171 9.16 13.73 -36.36
C LYS A 171 10.25 13.20 -37.32
N PRO A 172 11.03 14.05 -38.01
CA PRO A 172 11.13 15.51 -37.93
C PRO A 172 10.40 16.25 -39.07
#